data_AF-A0A2V7Z7A7-F1
#
_entry.id   AF-A0A2V7Z7A7-F1
#
_cell.length_a   1.000
_cell.length_b   1.000
_cell.length_c   1.000
_cell.angle_alpha   90.00
_cell.angle_beta   90.00
_cell.angle_gamma   90.00
#
_symmetry.space_group_name_H-M   'P 1'
#
loop_
_entity.id
_entity.type
_entity.pdbx_description
1 polymer ?
#
loop_
_entity_poly.entity_id
_entity_poly.type
_entity_poly.pdbx_seq_one_letter_code
_entity_poly.pdbx_strand_id
1 'polypeptide(L)'
;MSRLSRLVFALSLCLAVSAPRLFAQAAPATQPPAISKAAPIATAAERAAADSPRTTPAGATFTIPSGWSMTTRGPMVVLEPPEPDSHLVIVDVPGAKDSDAAIAAAWAAYRPEAKRPLKLMQPQAALNG
;
A
#
# COMPACT_ATOMS: atom_id res chain seq x y z
N MET A 1 9.00 21.67 39.78
CA MET A 1 10.29 21.67 40.51
C MET A 1 11.06 20.45 40.02
N SER A 2 11.87 20.59 38.96
CA SER A 2 13.36 20.64 39.00
C SER A 2 13.95 19.21 39.15
N ARG A 3 14.83 18.65 38.29
CA ARG A 3 15.84 19.24 37.39
C ARG A 3 16.27 18.33 36.23
N LEU A 4 16.66 19.02 35.15
CA LEU A 4 17.56 18.63 34.05
C LEU A 4 18.78 17.81 34.46
N SER A 5 19.18 16.84 33.64
CA SER A 5 20.57 16.41 33.53
C SER A 5 21.02 16.51 32.07
N ARG A 6 21.88 17.48 31.81
CA ARG A 6 22.68 17.68 30.59
C ARG A 6 24.08 17.21 30.93
N LEU A 7 24.70 16.36 30.10
CA LEU A 7 26.16 16.24 30.10
C LEU A 7 26.70 16.35 28.68
N VAL A 8 27.51 17.39 28.52
CA VAL A 8 28.34 17.77 27.39
C VAL A 8 29.73 17.17 27.63
N PHE A 9 30.36 16.61 26.61
CA PHE A 9 31.81 16.35 26.58
C PHE A 9 32.30 16.55 25.14
N ALA A 10 32.81 17.76 24.84
CA ALA A 10 34.24 18.09 24.71
C ALA A 10 34.84 17.51 23.40
N LEU A 11 34.88 18.28 22.32
CA LEU A 11 35.95 19.23 21.94
C LEU A 11 37.23 18.50 21.48
N SER A 12 37.36 18.35 20.16
CA SER A 12 38.63 18.05 19.49
C SER A 12 38.98 19.26 18.60
N LEU A 13 40.17 19.83 18.83
CA LEU A 13 40.62 21.14 18.34
C LEU A 13 41.75 20.95 17.31
N CYS A 14 41.53 21.57 16.14
CA CYS A 14 42.46 22.15 15.15
C CYS A 14 43.72 21.41 14.67
N LEU A 15 43.85 21.31 13.34
CA LEU A 15 45.00 21.88 12.63
C LEU A 15 44.55 22.44 11.26
N ALA A 16 44.91 23.69 10.99
CA ALA A 16 44.58 24.44 9.77
C ALA A 16 45.76 24.44 8.79
N VAL A 17 45.49 24.30 7.49
CA VAL A 17 46.40 24.70 6.39
C VAL A 17 45.58 25.27 5.22
N SER A 18 46.05 26.40 4.70
CA SER A 18 45.40 27.34 3.78
C SER A 18 45.50 27.00 2.28
N ALA A 19 44.38 27.21 1.55
CA ALA A 19 44.15 27.80 0.20
C ALA A 19 44.93 27.29 -1.07
N PRO A 20 44.44 27.49 -2.33
CA PRO A 20 43.32 28.30 -2.80
C PRO A 20 42.24 27.57 -3.63
N ARG A 21 41.04 28.17 -3.68
CA ARG A 21 39.93 27.77 -4.56
C ARG A 21 40.13 28.33 -5.97
N LEU A 22 40.35 27.46 -6.94
CA LEU A 22 40.06 27.73 -8.35
C LEU A 22 39.62 26.40 -8.98
N PHE A 23 38.31 26.16 -9.08
CA PHE A 23 37.67 25.54 -10.24
C PHE A 23 36.14 25.56 -10.06
N ALA A 24 35.51 26.34 -10.95
CA ALA A 24 34.12 26.34 -11.39
C ALA A 24 33.09 25.51 -10.59
N GLN A 25 32.35 26.18 -9.70
CA GLN A 25 31.06 25.71 -9.23
C GLN A 25 30.03 25.92 -10.36
N ALA A 26 29.65 24.85 -11.04
CA ALA A 26 28.43 24.85 -11.84
C ALA A 26 27.24 25.09 -10.89
N ALA A 27 26.43 26.09 -11.22
CA ALA A 27 25.27 26.50 -10.44
C ALA A 27 24.32 25.30 -10.21
N PRO A 28 23.83 25.05 -8.98
CA PRO A 28 22.67 24.20 -8.81
C PRO A 28 21.46 24.97 -9.34
N ALA A 29 20.92 24.52 -10.46
CA ALA A 29 19.60 24.92 -10.90
C ALA A 29 18.62 24.62 -9.77
N THR A 30 17.96 25.67 -9.27
CA THR A 30 16.87 25.59 -8.32
C THR A 30 15.73 24.83 -8.99
N GLN A 31 15.62 23.53 -8.75
CA GLN A 31 14.44 22.78 -9.14
C GLN A 31 13.29 23.22 -8.22
N PRO A 32 12.16 23.72 -8.76
CA PRO A 32 10.97 23.98 -7.96
C PRO A 32 10.50 22.68 -7.29
N PRO A 33 9.84 22.76 -6.12
CA PRO A 33 9.38 21.58 -5.41
C PRO A 33 8.39 20.83 -6.30
N ALA A 34 8.78 19.63 -6.72
CA ALA A 34 7.83 18.68 -7.27
C ALA A 34 6.84 18.37 -6.14
N ILE A 35 5.62 18.86 -6.29
CA ILE A 35 4.50 18.49 -5.43
C ILE A 35 4.25 17.01 -5.70
N SER A 36 4.85 16.14 -4.90
CA SER A 36 4.48 14.73 -4.85
C SER A 36 3.00 14.68 -4.50
N LYS A 37 2.18 14.28 -5.48
CA LYS A 37 0.79 13.90 -5.29
C LYS A 37 0.73 12.98 -4.06
N ALA A 38 0.14 13.47 -2.97
CA ALA A 38 0.00 12.70 -1.74
C ALA A 38 -0.67 11.37 -2.08
N ALA A 39 0.12 10.29 -2.02
CA ALA A 39 -0.44 8.96 -2.09
C ALA A 39 -1.41 8.80 -0.91
N PRO A 40 -2.56 8.14 -1.09
CA PRO A 40 -3.43 7.84 0.03
C PRO A 40 -2.60 7.11 1.08
N ILE A 41 -2.76 7.48 2.34
CA ILE A 41 -2.06 6.88 3.48
C ILE A 41 -2.49 5.40 3.52
N ALA A 42 -1.72 4.53 2.88
CA ALA A 42 -1.87 3.10 3.03
C ALA A 42 -1.33 2.75 4.42
N THR A 43 -2.19 2.20 5.27
CA THR A 43 -1.74 1.61 6.54
C THR A 43 -0.67 0.56 6.21
N ALA A 44 0.43 0.57 6.95
CA ALA A 44 1.56 -0.34 6.69
C ALA A 44 1.07 -1.79 6.60
N ALA A 45 1.56 -2.53 5.60
CA ALA A 45 1.17 -3.91 5.36
C ALA A 45 1.52 -4.77 6.58
N GLU A 46 0.50 -5.32 7.24
CA GLU A 46 0.68 -6.20 8.39
C GLU A 46 0.78 -7.65 7.90
N ARG A 47 1.82 -8.39 8.30
CA ARG A 47 1.96 -9.82 7.98
C ARG A 47 1.43 -10.65 9.14
N ALA A 48 0.44 -11.49 8.88
CA ALA A 48 -0.16 -12.35 9.90
C ALA A 48 0.82 -13.47 10.30
N ALA A 49 1.14 -13.59 11.59
CA ALA A 49 1.99 -14.67 12.10
C ALA A 49 1.24 -16.00 12.27
N ALA A 50 -0.08 -15.94 12.42
CA ALA A 50 -0.99 -17.07 12.55
C ALA A 50 -2.32 -16.71 11.88
N ASP A 51 -3.17 -17.71 11.65
CA ASP A 51 -4.51 -17.50 11.14
C ASP A 51 -5.28 -16.55 12.04
N SER A 52 -5.68 -15.40 11.49
CA SER A 52 -6.19 -14.27 12.28
C SER A 52 -7.54 -13.80 11.73
N PRO A 53 -8.61 -13.79 12.55
CA PRO A 53 -9.87 -13.17 12.18
C PRO A 53 -9.69 -11.68 11.89
N ARG A 54 -10.38 -11.18 10.86
CA ARG A 54 -10.40 -9.79 10.44
C ARG A 54 -11.80 -9.38 10.01
N THR A 55 -11.99 -8.08 9.91
CA THR A 55 -13.24 -7.46 9.50
C THR A 55 -12.94 -6.39 8.46
N THR A 56 -13.72 -6.33 7.38
CA THR A 56 -13.67 -5.22 6.41
C THR A 56 -14.23 -3.93 7.04
N PRO A 57 -13.95 -2.75 6.47
CA PRO A 57 -14.54 -1.50 6.95
C PRO A 57 -16.08 -1.51 7.04
N ALA A 58 -16.77 -2.22 6.16
CA ALA A 58 -18.24 -2.36 6.20
C ALA A 58 -18.74 -3.50 7.10
N GLY A 59 -17.85 -4.25 7.75
CA GLY A 59 -18.23 -5.26 8.76
C GLY A 59 -18.20 -6.72 8.29
N ALA A 60 -17.78 -7.03 7.06
CA ALA A 60 -17.68 -8.41 6.62
C ALA A 60 -16.49 -9.12 7.31
N THR A 61 -16.70 -10.32 7.84
CA THR A 61 -15.66 -11.06 8.56
C THR A 61 -14.97 -12.08 7.66
N PHE A 62 -13.66 -12.26 7.86
CA PHE A 62 -12.86 -13.26 7.15
C PHE A 62 -11.62 -13.63 7.98
N THR A 63 -10.90 -14.67 7.58
CA THR A 63 -9.64 -15.08 8.22
C THR A 63 -8.48 -14.80 7.26
N ILE A 64 -7.45 -14.12 7.75
CA ILE A 64 -6.16 -14.05 7.04
C ILE A 64 -5.35 -15.30 7.39
N PRO A 65 -4.88 -16.08 6.41
CA PRO A 65 -3.97 -17.20 6.67
C PRO A 65 -2.62 -16.73 7.19
N SER A 66 -1.97 -17.56 8.00
CA SER A 66 -0.58 -17.34 8.42
C SER A 66 0.35 -17.07 7.22
N GLY A 67 1.26 -16.12 7.39
CA GLY A 67 2.22 -15.75 6.37
C GLY A 67 1.68 -14.85 5.25
N TRP A 68 0.40 -14.45 5.27
CA TRP A 68 -0.15 -13.47 4.32
C TRP A 68 0.00 -12.04 4.85
N SER A 69 0.10 -11.08 3.94
CA SER A 69 0.12 -9.65 4.24
C SER A 69 -1.24 -9.01 3.95
N MET A 70 -1.68 -8.07 4.78
CA MET A 70 -2.91 -7.29 4.57
C MET A 70 -2.62 -5.80 4.54
N THR A 71 -3.23 -5.11 3.57
CA THR A 71 -3.29 -3.65 3.51
C THR A 71 -4.73 -3.19 3.31
N THR A 72 -5.22 -2.29 4.17
CA THR A 72 -6.52 -1.63 3.98
C THR A 72 -6.34 -0.32 3.22
N ARG A 73 -7.14 -0.10 2.17
CA ARG A 73 -7.13 1.09 1.30
C ARG A 73 -8.56 1.58 1.08
N GLY A 74 -9.03 2.49 1.93
CA GLY A 74 -10.43 2.96 1.88
C GLY A 74 -11.40 1.79 2.06
N PRO A 75 -12.34 1.55 1.12
CA PRO A 75 -13.28 0.41 1.19
C PRO A 75 -12.67 -0.94 0.77
N MET A 76 -11.38 -0.97 0.40
CA MET A 76 -10.70 -2.18 -0.05
C MET A 76 -9.80 -2.77 1.04
N VAL A 77 -9.79 -4.09 1.13
CA VAL A 77 -8.78 -4.86 1.82
C VAL A 77 -8.02 -5.68 0.79
N VAL A 78 -6.72 -5.43 0.67
CA VAL A 78 -5.82 -6.17 -0.22
C VAL A 78 -5.04 -7.17 0.61
N LEU A 79 -5.16 -8.45 0.27
CA LEU A 79 -4.38 -9.54 0.82
C LEU A 79 -3.35 -10.00 -0.21
N GLU A 80 -2.11 -10.10 0.24
CA GLU A 80 -0.98 -10.57 -0.55
C GLU A 80 -0.48 -11.87 0.07
N PRO A 81 -0.63 -13.00 -0.63
CA PRO A 81 -0.12 -14.28 -0.20
C PRO A 81 1.42 -14.28 -0.33
N PRO A 82 2.12 -15.30 0.22
CA PRO A 82 3.58 -15.40 0.06
C PRO A 82 4.02 -15.61 -1.39
N GLU A 83 3.16 -16.11 -2.27
CA GLU A 83 3.43 -16.23 -3.71
C GLU A 83 3.42 -14.86 -4.40
N PRO A 84 4.42 -14.58 -5.27
CA PRO A 84 4.48 -13.30 -5.97
C PRO A 84 3.33 -13.16 -6.98
N ASP A 85 2.93 -11.91 -7.25
CA ASP A 85 1.93 -11.53 -8.27
C ASP A 85 0.53 -12.15 -8.09
N SER A 86 0.24 -12.66 -6.89
CA SER A 86 -1.08 -13.11 -6.49
C SER A 86 -1.70 -12.08 -5.54
N HIS A 87 -2.98 -11.80 -5.71
CA HIS A 87 -3.69 -10.83 -4.87
C HIS A 87 -5.13 -11.31 -4.65
N LEU A 88 -5.59 -11.24 -3.41
CA LEU A 88 -7.01 -11.33 -3.08
C LEU A 88 -7.45 -9.95 -2.61
N VAL A 89 -8.50 -9.41 -3.21
CA VAL A 89 -9.02 -8.09 -2.85
C VAL A 89 -10.48 -8.19 -2.48
N ILE A 90 -10.82 -7.76 -1.28
CA ILE A 90 -12.18 -7.63 -0.79
C ILE A 90 -12.55 -6.15 -0.89
N VAL A 91 -13.62 -5.83 -1.60
CA VAL A 91 -14.09 -4.45 -1.78
C VAL A 91 -15.50 -4.34 -1.24
N ASP A 92 -15.69 -3.47 -0.26
CA ASP A 92 -17.02 -3.09 0.20
C ASP A 92 -17.62 -2.08 -0.80
N VAL A 93 -18.71 -2.45 -1.49
CA VAL A 93 -19.36 -1.59 -2.49
C VAL A 93 -20.76 -1.14 -2.01
N PRO A 94 -20.84 -0.16 -1.09
CA PRO A 94 -22.13 0.31 -0.59
C PRO A 94 -22.92 0.99 -1.71
N GLY A 95 -24.23 0.71 -1.77
CA GLY A 95 -25.14 1.40 -2.69
C GLY A 95 -25.03 0.96 -4.16
N ALA A 96 -24.38 -0.16 -4.47
CA ALA A 96 -24.50 -0.78 -5.78
C ALA A 96 -25.96 -1.18 -6.03
N LYS A 97 -26.48 -0.85 -7.23
CA LYS A 97 -27.88 -1.11 -7.60
C LYS A 97 -28.14 -2.59 -7.86
N ASP A 98 -27.13 -3.28 -8.39
CA ASP A 98 -27.15 -4.68 -8.80
C ASP A 98 -25.72 -5.26 -8.77
N SER A 99 -25.61 -6.56 -9.02
CA SER A 99 -24.33 -7.28 -9.00
C SER A 99 -23.35 -6.80 -10.07
N ASP A 100 -23.83 -6.46 -11.27
CA ASP A 100 -22.96 -6.01 -12.36
C ASP A 100 -22.33 -4.64 -12.04
N ALA A 101 -23.12 -3.72 -11.47
CA ALA A 101 -22.63 -2.45 -10.96
C ALA A 101 -21.60 -2.63 -9.83
N ALA A 102 -21.82 -3.60 -8.93
CA ALA A 102 -20.87 -3.90 -7.86
C ALA A 102 -19.53 -4.42 -8.41
N ILE A 103 -19.58 -5.34 -9.37
CA ILE A 103 -18.38 -5.89 -10.04
C ILE A 103 -17.61 -4.79 -10.75
N ALA A 104 -18.30 -3.94 -11.52
CA ALA A 104 -17.68 -2.84 -12.24
C ALA A 104 -17.00 -1.84 -11.29
N ALA A 105 -17.66 -1.47 -10.18
CA ALA A 105 -17.10 -0.59 -9.17
C ALA A 105 -15.87 -1.19 -8.48
N ALA A 106 -15.91 -2.48 -8.12
CA ALA A 106 -14.80 -3.17 -7.48
C ALA A 106 -13.55 -3.23 -8.38
N TRP A 107 -13.73 -3.56 -9.67
CA TRP A 107 -12.63 -3.56 -10.63
C TRP A 107 -12.07 -2.16 -10.88
N ALA A 108 -12.94 -1.15 -11.01
CA ALA A 108 -12.50 0.25 -11.15
C ALA A 108 -11.67 0.73 -9.95
N ALA A 109 -12.01 0.28 -8.73
CA ALA A 109 -11.28 0.63 -7.52
C ALA A 109 -9.90 -0.06 -7.42
N TYR A 110 -9.81 -1.36 -7.74
CA TYR A 110 -8.57 -2.11 -7.59
C TYR A 110 -7.63 -2.01 -8.79
N ARG A 111 -8.16 -2.26 -10.00
CA ARG A 111 -7.40 -2.37 -11.26
C ARG A 111 -8.26 -1.83 -12.40
N PRO A 112 -8.38 -0.50 -12.58
CA PRO A 112 -9.24 0.08 -13.62
C PRO A 112 -8.82 -0.30 -15.05
N GLU A 113 -7.58 -0.72 -15.25
CA GLU A 113 -7.07 -1.21 -16.54
C GLU A 113 -7.33 -2.70 -16.78
N ALA A 114 -7.98 -3.42 -15.86
CA ALA A 114 -8.30 -4.84 -16.03
C ALA A 114 -9.37 -5.03 -17.11
N LYS A 115 -8.94 -5.46 -18.30
CA LYS A 115 -9.82 -5.73 -19.47
C LYS A 115 -10.17 -7.21 -19.65
N ARG A 116 -10.12 -8.02 -18.58
CA ARG A 116 -10.31 -9.48 -18.68
C ARG A 116 -11.78 -9.78 -18.98
N PRO A 117 -12.12 -10.44 -20.11
CA PRO A 117 -13.50 -10.79 -20.41
C PRO A 117 -13.99 -11.88 -19.45
N LEU A 118 -15.18 -11.69 -18.86
CA LEU A 118 -15.84 -12.74 -18.08
C LEU A 118 -16.25 -13.89 -19.01
N LYS A 119 -15.95 -15.12 -18.59
CA LYS A 119 -16.37 -16.34 -19.29
C LYS A 119 -17.17 -17.20 -18.33
N LEU A 120 -18.43 -17.44 -18.66
CA LEU A 120 -19.29 -18.35 -17.92
C LEU A 120 -19.10 -19.77 -18.46
N MET A 121 -18.62 -20.69 -17.63
CA MET A 121 -18.55 -22.12 -17.94
C MET A 121 -19.67 -22.82 -17.18
N GLN A 122 -20.74 -23.20 -17.87
CA GLN A 122 -21.80 -24.04 -17.30
C GLN A 122 -21.51 -25.51 -17.64
N PRO A 123 -21.81 -26.45 -16.73
CA PRO A 123 -21.81 -27.86 -17.08
C PRO A 123 -22.71 -28.10 -18.29
N GLN A 124 -22.21 -28.79 -19.31
CA GLN A 124 -23.03 -29.22 -20.43
C GLN A 124 -24.13 -30.14 -19.90
N ALA A 125 -25.40 -29.85 -20.23
CA ALA A 125 -26.51 -30.73 -19.87
C ALA A 125 -26.25 -32.15 -20.41
N ALA A 126 -26.62 -33.17 -19.63
CA ALA A 126 -26.49 -34.56 -20.06
C ALA A 126 -27.23 -34.75 -21.38
N LEU A 127 -26.56 -35.36 -22.37
CA LEU A 127 -27.10 -35.50 -23.73
C LEU A 127 -28.33 -36.42 -23.78
N ASN A 128 -28.53 -37.28 -22.77
CA ASN A 128 -29.74 -38.08 -22.58
C ASN A 128 -30.03 -38.20 -21.07
N GLY A 129 -31.24 -37.84 -20.67
CA GLY A 129 -31.74 -38.04 -19.30
C GLY A 129 -32.10 -39.49 -19.00
#